data_AF-A0A6N7AFS3-F1
#
_entry.id   AF-A0A6N7AFS3-F1
#
_cell.length_a   1.000
_cell.length_b   1.000
_cell.length_c   1.000
_cell.angle_alpha   90.00
_cell.angle_beta   90.00
_cell.angle_gamma   90.00
#
_symmetry.space_group_name_H-M   'P 1'
#
loop_
_entity.id
_entity.type
_entity.pdbx_description
1 polymer ?
#
loop_
_entity_poly.entity_id
_entity_poly.type
_entity_poly.pdbx_seq_one_letter_code
_entity_poly.pdbx_strand_id
1 'polypeptide(L)'
;MALDPLYCPKSGCQTFGVSLYNASVRSLLKDNRSHAFFHDDWANEHCQRVTARDENEARTLAYARFRPEEGFVITEVVPLSFG
;
A
#
# COMPACT_ATOMS: atom_id res chain seq x y z
N MET A 1 -6.70 -21.68 8.89
CA MET A 1 -5.43 -21.03 8.52
C MET A 1 -5.75 -19.96 7.51
N ALA A 2 -5.86 -18.69 7.94
CA ALA A 2 -6.11 -17.58 7.03
C ALA A 2 -4.79 -17.29 6.31
N LEU A 3 -4.76 -17.50 4.99
CA LEU A 3 -3.66 -17.04 4.16
C LEU A 3 -3.74 -15.52 4.14
N ASP A 4 -2.79 -14.85 4.80
CA ASP A 4 -2.62 -13.41 4.66
C ASP A 4 -2.54 -13.09 3.16
N PRO A 5 -3.43 -12.25 2.60
CA PRO A 5 -3.49 -11.99 1.16
C PRO A 5 -2.25 -11.27 0.62
N LEU A 6 -1.31 -10.89 1.49
CA LEU A 6 -0.01 -10.30 1.16
C LEU A 6 1.15 -11.30 1.24
N TYR A 7 0.88 -12.55 1.61
CA TYR A 7 1.89 -13.57 1.82
C TYR A 7 1.72 -14.68 0.78
N CYS A 8 2.54 -14.63 -0.26
CA CYS A 8 2.74 -15.76 -1.15
C CYS A 8 3.80 -16.70 -0.56
N PRO A 9 3.44 -17.91 -0.08
CA PRO A 9 4.39 -18.88 0.45
C PRO A 9 5.10 -19.63 -0.70
N LYS A 10 5.79 -18.91 -1.59
CA LYS A 10 6.48 -19.52 -2.73
C LYS A 10 7.96 -19.15 -2.78
N SER A 11 8.81 -20.17 -2.89
CA SER A 11 10.21 -20.05 -3.29
C SER A 11 10.27 -19.32 -4.65
N GLY A 12 10.77 -18.08 -4.64
CA GLY A 12 10.84 -17.21 -5.83
C GLY A 12 9.98 -15.94 -5.79
N CYS A 13 9.18 -15.71 -4.73
CA CYS A 13 8.53 -14.42 -4.52
C CYS A 13 9.49 -13.43 -3.85
N GLN A 14 9.51 -12.20 -4.33
CA GLN A 14 10.30 -11.11 -3.76
C GLN A 14 9.39 -10.17 -2.95
N THR A 15 9.97 -9.52 -1.95
CA THR A 15 9.26 -8.46 -1.22
C THR A 15 9.39 -7.18 -2.02
N PHE A 16 8.27 -6.49 -2.21
CA PHE A 16 8.18 -5.19 -2.83
C PHE A 16 7.74 -4.18 -1.78
N GLY A 17 8.38 -3.01 -1.78
CA GLY A 17 7.94 -1.84 -1.05
C GLY A 17 6.99 -1.05 -1.93
N VAL A 18 5.74 -0.95 -1.53
CA VAL A 18 4.74 -0.14 -2.20
C VAL A 18 4.54 1.14 -1.40
N SER A 19 4.97 2.25 -1.96
CA SER A 19 4.73 3.58 -1.39
C SER A 19 3.35 4.05 -1.81
N LEU A 20 2.53 4.41 -0.84
CA LEU A 20 1.19 4.93 -1.08
C LEU A 20 0.76 5.94 -0.02
N TYR A 21 -0.10 6.86 -0.39
CA TYR A 21 -0.70 7.82 0.54
C TYR A 21 -2.18 7.97 0.25
N ASN A 22 -2.97 8.46 1.21
CA ASN A 22 -4.37 8.79 1.00
C ASN A 22 -4.52 10.28 0.72
N ALA A 23 -4.82 10.62 -0.53
CA ALA A 23 -5.01 12.01 -0.96
C ALA A 23 -6.23 12.66 -0.29
N SER A 24 -7.28 11.87 0.00
CA SER A 24 -8.48 12.33 0.69
C SER A 24 -8.16 12.72 2.14
N VAL A 25 -7.40 11.89 2.87
CA VAL A 25 -6.96 12.21 4.24
C VAL A 25 -6.06 13.45 4.24
N ARG A 26 -5.12 13.56 3.29
CA ARG A 26 -4.26 14.74 3.14
C ARG A 26 -5.06 16.02 2.87
N SER A 27 -6.13 15.92 2.09
CA SER A 27 -7.01 17.04 1.77
C SER A 27 -7.86 17.45 2.99
N LEU A 28 -8.36 16.48 3.76
CA LEU A 28 -9.13 16.72 4.99
C LEU A 28 -8.27 17.36 6.07
N LEU A 29 -7.05 16.88 6.27
CA LEU A 29 -6.10 17.48 7.22
C LEU A 29 -5.80 18.95 6.90
N LYS A 30 -5.73 19.29 5.61
CA LYS A 30 -5.56 20.67 5.17
C LYS A 30 -6.75 21.57 5.54
N ASP A 31 -7.95 20.99 5.63
CA ASP A 31 -9.18 21.63 6.13
C ASP A 31 -9.26 21.64 7.68
N ASN A 32 -8.19 21.21 8.38
CA ASN A 32 -8.17 20.98 9.83
C ASN A 32 -9.22 19.95 10.27
N ARG A 33 -9.51 18.98 9.40
CA ARG A 33 -10.46 17.89 9.67
C ARG A 33 -9.77 16.53 9.58
N SER A 34 -9.97 15.72 10.60
CA SER A 34 -9.53 14.33 10.58
C SER A 34 -10.55 13.47 9.84
N HIS A 35 -10.07 12.46 9.11
CA HIS A 35 -10.96 11.52 8.46
C HIS A 35 -11.55 10.58 9.51
N ALA A 36 -12.88 10.39 9.51
CA ALA A 36 -13.56 9.56 10.53
C ALA A 36 -13.25 8.04 10.44
N PHE A 37 -12.56 7.60 9.39
CA PHE A 37 -12.35 6.18 9.06
C PHE A 37 -10.86 5.82 8.95
N PHE A 38 -10.04 6.76 8.45
CA PHE A 38 -8.61 6.56 8.26
C PHE A 38 -7.84 7.50 9.17
N HIS A 39 -6.80 6.97 9.80
CA HIS A 39 -5.93 7.75 10.67
C HIS A 39 -5.21 8.85 9.86
N ASP A 40 -4.99 9.99 10.50
CA ASP A 40 -4.34 11.16 9.94
C ASP A 40 -2.94 10.85 9.36
N ASP A 41 -2.27 9.84 9.92
CA ASP A 41 -1.00 9.32 9.40
C ASP A 41 -1.07 8.94 7.92
N TRP A 42 -2.22 8.49 7.41
CA TRP A 42 -2.39 8.13 6.00
C TRP A 42 -2.25 9.30 5.02
N ALA A 43 -2.25 10.55 5.51
CA ALA A 43 -1.93 11.70 4.67
C ALA A 43 -0.47 11.73 4.20
N ASN A 44 0.42 11.09 4.96
CA ASN A 44 1.82 10.93 4.61
C ASN A 44 2.02 9.68 3.75
N GLU A 45 3.19 9.60 3.10
CA GLU A 45 3.57 8.41 2.36
C GLU A 45 3.83 7.25 3.32
N HIS A 46 3.12 6.15 3.11
CA HIS A 46 3.28 4.89 3.81
C HIS A 46 3.89 3.86 2.89
N CYS A 47 4.96 3.23 3.35
CA CYS A 47 5.63 2.15 2.64
C CYS A 47 5.11 0.80 3.13
N GLN A 48 4.31 0.15 2.30
CA GLN A 48 3.72 -1.15 2.60
C GLN A 48 4.49 -2.28 1.92
N ARG A 49 4.95 -3.23 2.73
CA ARG A 49 5.65 -4.42 2.23
C ARG A 49 4.64 -5.41 1.69
N VAL A 50 4.79 -5.77 0.42
CA VAL A 50 3.95 -6.74 -0.29
C VAL A 50 4.85 -7.81 -0.87
N THR A 51 4.57 -9.08 -0.59
CA THR A 51 5.32 -10.19 -1.19
C THR A 51 4.59 -10.65 -2.45
N ALA A 52 5.24 -10.52 -3.61
CA ALA A 52 4.68 -10.91 -4.89
C ALA A 52 5.76 -11.58 -5.76
N ARG A 53 5.37 -12.09 -6.92
CA ARG A 53 6.36 -12.59 -7.89
C ARG A 53 7.05 -11.46 -8.64
N ASP A 54 6.29 -10.44 -9.00
CA ASP A 54 6.73 -9.33 -9.84
C ASP A 54 6.13 -8.00 -9.37
N GLU A 55 6.72 -6.88 -9.78
CA GLU A 55 6.25 -5.53 -9.44
C GLU A 55 4.79 -5.30 -9.84
N ASN A 56 4.39 -5.84 -11.00
CA ASN A 56 3.03 -5.69 -11.50
C ASN A 56 2.01 -6.48 -10.64
N GLU A 57 2.41 -7.64 -10.12
CA GLU A 57 1.60 -8.43 -9.19
C GLU A 57 1.53 -7.76 -7.81
N ALA A 58 2.65 -7.24 -7.31
CA ALA A 58 2.70 -6.44 -6.09
C ALA A 58 1.77 -5.23 -6.16
N ARG A 59 1.80 -4.50 -7.30
CA ARG A 59 0.91 -3.37 -7.55
C ARG A 59 -0.56 -3.79 -7.56
N THR A 60 -0.88 -4.92 -8.19
CA THR A 60 -2.26 -5.44 -8.24
C THR A 60 -2.76 -5.83 -6.86
N LEU A 61 -1.93 -6.51 -6.05
CA LEU A 61 -2.24 -6.85 -4.66
C LEU A 61 -2.40 -5.60 -3.79
N ALA A 62 -1.55 -4.60 -3.99
CA ALA A 62 -1.66 -3.33 -3.32
C ALA A 62 -2.98 -2.62 -3.69
N TYR A 63 -3.36 -2.55 -4.97
CA TYR A 63 -4.66 -1.99 -5.36
C TYR A 63 -5.87 -2.77 -4.84
N ALA A 64 -5.75 -4.09 -4.68
CA ALA A 64 -6.81 -4.91 -4.11
C ALA A 64 -7.06 -4.60 -2.63
N ARG A 65 -6.00 -4.24 -1.87
CA ARG A 65 -6.11 -3.78 -0.46
C ARG A 65 -6.36 -2.28 -0.31
N PHE A 66 -5.71 -1.47 -1.12
CA PHE A 66 -5.72 -0.01 -1.07
C PHE A 66 -6.36 0.51 -2.35
N ARG A 67 -7.69 0.62 -2.33
CA ARG A 67 -8.44 0.97 -3.52
C ARG A 67 -8.27 2.46 -3.83
N PRO A 68 -8.06 2.84 -5.09
CA PRO A 68 -8.03 4.26 -5.47
C PRO A 68 -9.38 4.93 -5.24
N GLU A 69 -10.47 4.17 -5.21
CA GLU A 69 -11.82 4.62 -4.87
C GLU A 69 -11.92 5.17 -3.44
N GLU A 70 -11.09 4.69 -2.51
CA GLU A 70 -11.02 5.16 -1.12
C GLU A 70 -10.06 6.36 -0.96
N GLY A 71 -9.47 6.84 -2.06
CA GLY A 71 -8.52 7.95 -2.09
C GLY A 71 -7.06 7.54 -1.95
N PHE A 72 -6.74 6.25 -2.01
CA PHE A 72 -5.36 5.77 -1.97
C PHE A 72 -4.67 5.96 -3.32
N VAL A 73 -3.49 6.56 -3.28
CA VAL A 73 -2.64 6.80 -4.45
C VAL A 73 -1.33 6.07 -4.22
N ILE A 74 -1.09 5.03 -5.02
CA ILE A 74 0.20 4.34 -5.07
C ILE A 74 1.16 5.23 -5.87
N THR A 75 2.24 5.68 -5.22
CA THR A 75 3.28 6.51 -5.82
C THR A 75 4.34 5.64 -6.49
N GLU A 76 4.81 4.63 -5.77
CA GLU A 76 5.95 3.83 -6.18
C GLU A 76 5.80 2.37 -5.77
N VAL A 77 6.37 1.48 -6.58
CA VAL A 77 6.52 0.06 -6.27
C VAL A 77 7.97 -0.28 -6.56
N VAL A 78 8.72 -0.66 -5.53
CA VAL A 78 10.12 -1.03 -5.66
C VAL A 78 10.39 -2.43 -5.14
N PRO A 79 11.19 -3.25 -5.84
CA PRO A 79 11.68 -4.51 -5.30
C PRO A 79 12.61 -4.26 -4.11
N LEU A 80 12.20 -4.71 -2.92
CA LEU A 80 13.05 -4.76 -1.74
C LEU A 80 13.88 -6.05 -1.81
N SER A 81 14.97 -5.99 -2.58
CA SER A 81 16.00 -7.00 -2.52
C SER A 81 16.85 -6.76 -1.28
N PHE A 82 16.79 -7.64 -0.29
CA PHE A 82 17.81 -7.69 0.77
C PHE A 82 19.03 -8.39 0.15
N GLY A 83 20.04 -7.59 -0.23
CA GLY A 83 21.33 -8.07 -0.72
C GLY A 83 22.23 -8.57 0.41
#